data_AF-A0A699XG80-F1
#
_entry.id   AF-A0A699XG80-F1
#
_cell.length_a   1.000
_cell.length_b   1.000
_cell.length_c   1.000
_cell.angle_alpha   90.00
_cell.angle_beta   90.00
_cell.angle_gamma   90.00
#
_symmetry.space_group_name_H-M   'P 1'
#
loop_
_entity.id
_entity.type
_entity.pdbx_description
1 polymer ?
#
loop_
_entity_poly.entity_id
_entity_poly.type
_entity_poly.pdbx_seq_one_letter_code
_entity_poly.pdbx_strand_id
1 'polypeptide(L)' 'EIQNMEFEYWNLKVKGIDLLNYNHRFQELALMYDRMFPEESAKVERYIGGLLDMIHGSVKASKP' A
#
# COMPACT_ATOMS: atom_id res chain seq x y z
N GLU A 1 11.39 8.43 13.68
CA GLU A 1 11.11 8.33 12.24
C GLU A 1 10.79 6.92 11.77
N ILE A 2 11.64 5.91 12.00
CA ILE A 2 11.45 4.53 11.46
C ILE A 2 10.09 3.91 11.87
N GLN A 3 9.68 4.02 13.13
CA GLN A 3 8.37 3.48 13.57
C GLN A 3 7.18 4.12 12.86
N ASN A 4 7.29 5.40 12.49
CA ASN A 4 6.23 6.10 11.77
C ASN A 4 6.13 5.62 10.31
N MET A 5 7.28 5.32 9.70
CA MET A 5 7.35 4.76 8.35
C MET A 5 6.84 3.31 8.32
N GLU A 6 7.13 2.49 9.35
CA GLU A 6 6.58 1.13 9.47
C GLU A 6 5.07 1.20 9.57
N PHE A 7 4.58 2.05 10.47
CA PHE A 7 3.16 2.28 10.64
C PHE A 7 2.50 2.73 9.34
N GLU A 8 3.12 3.64 8.60
CA GLU A 8 2.62 4.10 7.31
C GLU A 8 2.58 2.95 6.28
N TYR A 9 3.64 2.17 6.15
CA TYR A 9 3.69 1.02 5.24
C TYR A 9 2.60 -0.03 5.56
N TRP A 10 2.38 -0.29 6.85
CA TRP A 10 1.32 -1.19 7.33
C TRP A 10 -0.09 -0.60 7.25
N ASN A 11 -0.23 0.69 6.99
CA ASN A 11 -1.53 1.34 6.85
C ASN A 11 -1.72 2.06 5.51
N LEU A 12 -0.80 1.87 4.56
CA LEU A 12 -0.86 2.51 3.25
C LEU A 12 -2.05 1.96 2.46
N LYS A 13 -2.95 2.84 2.05
CA LYS A 13 -4.15 2.55 1.27
C LYS A 13 -4.28 3.56 0.14
N VAL A 14 -4.86 3.14 -0.98
CA VAL A 14 -5.18 4.08 -2.05
C VAL A 14 -6.27 5.04 -1.57
N LYS A 15 -6.08 6.34 -1.82
CA LYS A 15 -7.07 7.38 -1.52
C LYS A 15 -7.70 7.84 -2.84
N GLY A 16 -9.00 7.57 -3.01
CA GLY A 16 -9.73 7.93 -4.22
C GLY A 16 -9.18 7.21 -5.46
N ILE A 17 -8.94 7.95 -6.54
CA ILE A 17 -8.40 7.43 -7.82
C ILE A 17 -6.88 7.66 -7.97
N ASP A 18 -6.21 8.15 -6.93
CA ASP A 18 -4.79 8.54 -7.02
C ASP A 18 -3.85 7.34 -6.83
N LEU A 19 -3.87 6.45 -7.83
CA LEU A 19 -3.00 5.29 -7.91
C LEU A 19 -1.52 5.69 -8.07
N LEU A 20 -1.26 6.83 -8.72
CA LEU A 20 0.11 7.29 -8.99
C LEU A 20 0.83 7.65 -7.70
N ASN A 21 0.20 8.44 -6.81
CA ASN A 21 0.79 8.74 -5.51
C ASN A 21 0.93 7.50 -4.63
N TYR A 22 -0.04 6.57 -4.68
CA TYR A 22 0.07 5.32 -3.94
C TYR A 22 1.31 4.52 -4.38
N ASN A 23 1.52 4.36 -5.69
CA ASN A 23 2.66 3.63 -6.23
C ASN A 23 3.97 4.30 -5.85
N HIS A 24 4.06 5.62 -6.02
CA HIS A 24 5.26 6.38 -5.68
C HIS A 24 5.58 6.24 -4.19
N ARG A 25 4.59 6.41 -3.32
CA ARG A 25 4.79 6.29 -1.87
C ARG A 25 5.15 4.88 -1.43
N PHE A 26 4.52 3.86 -2.01
CA PHE A 26 4.86 2.47 -1.75
C PHE A 26 6.31 2.16 -2.14
N GLN A 27 6.78 2.67 -3.29
CA GLN A 27 8.16 2.49 -3.73
C GLN A 27 9.16 3.17 -2.79
N GLU A 28 8.90 4.40 -2.36
CA GLU A 28 9.75 5.10 -1.37
C GLU A 28 9.89 4.28 -0.08
N LEU A 29 8.76 3.80 0.46
CA LEU A 29 8.73 2.98 1.66
C LEU A 29 9.43 1.64 1.43
N ALA A 30 9.14 0.94 0.34
CA ALA A 30 9.74 -0.35 0.02
C ALA A 30 11.27 -0.27 -0.11
N LEU A 31 11.80 0.81 -0.70
CA LEU A 31 13.25 1.04 -0.81
C LEU A 31 13.91 1.29 0.55
N MET A 32 13.24 2.03 1.44
CA MET A 32 13.72 2.20 2.82
C MET A 32 13.68 0.90 3.62
N TYR A 33 12.67 0.05 3.38
CA TYR A 33 12.45 -1.23 4.07
C TYR A 33 13.12 -2.44 3.41
N ASP A 34 13.83 -2.26 2.29
CA ASP A 34 14.49 -3.34 1.55
C ASP A 34 15.48 -4.16 2.42
N ARG A 35 16.07 -3.51 3.44
CA ARG A 35 16.92 -4.17 4.43
C ARG A 35 16.17 -4.90 5.55
N MET A 36 14.89 -4.61 5.75
CA MET A 36 14.04 -5.20 6.79
C MET A 36 13.14 -6.32 6.26
N PHE A 37 12.77 -6.28 4.97
CA PHE A 37 11.97 -7.31 4.31
C PHE A 37 12.71 -7.86 3.09
N PRO A 38 13.42 -8.98 3.23
CA PRO A 38 14.23 -9.54 2.14
C PRO A 38 13.39 -10.24 1.06
N GLU A 39 12.10 -10.49 1.32
CA GLU A 39 11.26 -11.27 0.43
C GLU A 39 10.39 -10.39 -0.47
N GLU A 40 10.64 -10.45 -1.77
CA GLU A 40 9.87 -9.72 -2.80
C GLU A 40 8.38 -10.10 -2.79
N SER A 41 8.04 -11.37 -2.51
CA SER A 41 6.63 -11.81 -2.42
C SER A 41 5.86 -11.05 -1.34
N ALA A 42 6.46 -10.84 -0.17
CA ALA A 42 5.82 -10.09 0.91
C ALA A 42 5.51 -8.64 0.50
N LYS A 43 6.41 -8.00 -0.27
CA LYS A 43 6.19 -6.65 -0.82
C LYS A 43 5.03 -6.65 -1.82
N VAL A 44 4.99 -7.63 -2.72
CA VAL A 44 3.92 -7.76 -3.73
C VAL A 44 2.55 -8.00 -3.07
N GLU A 45 2.48 -8.92 -2.11
CA GLU A 45 1.25 -9.18 -1.36
C GLU A 45 0.75 -7.93 -0.63
N ARG A 46 1.67 -7.17 -0.03
CA ARG A 46 1.33 -5.92 0.66
C ARG A 46 0.75 -4.87 -0.29
N TYR A 47 1.38 -4.68 -1.44
CA TYR A 47 0.92 -3.75 -2.48
C TYR A 47 -0.47 -4.13 -3.00
N ILE A 48 -0.70 -5.42 -3.27
CA ILE A 48 -2.02 -5.93 -3.71
C ILE A 48 -3.07 -5.72 -2.61
N GLY A 49 -2.74 -5.96 -1.34
CA GLY A 49 -3.65 -5.77 -0.21
C GLY A 49 -4.18 -4.33 -0.10
N GLY A 50 -3.29 -3.32 -0.24
CA GLY A 50 -3.69 -1.91 -0.21
C GLY A 50 -4.56 -1.49 -1.41
N LEU A 51 -4.39 -2.15 -2.56
CA LEU A 51 -5.23 -1.95 -3.75
C LEU A 51 -6.61 -2.59 -3.62
N LEU A 52 -6.66 -3.81 -3.07
CA LEU A 52 -7.90 -4.57 -2.92
C LEU A 52 -8.91 -3.83 -2.02
N ASP A 53 -8.41 -3.15 -0.99
CA ASP A 53 -9.20 -2.30 -0.08
C ASP A 53 -9.99 -1.22 -0.83
N MET A 54 -9.35 -0.57 -1.81
CA MET A 54 -10.00 0.45 -2.65
C MET A 54 -11.10 -0.17 -3.50
N ILE A 55 -10.78 -1.24 -4.24
CA ILE A 55 -11.72 -1.90 -5.15
C ILE A 55 -12.95 -2.40 -4.38
N HIS A 56 -12.73 -3.03 -3.22
CA HIS A 56 -13.81 -3.52 -2.38
C HIS A 56 -14.69 -2.39 -1.84
N GLY A 57 -14.09 -1.26 -1.44
CA GLY A 57 -14.81 -0.04 -1.06
C GLY A 57 -15.67 0.50 -2.20
N SER A 58 -15.10 0.61 -3.40
CA SER A 58 -15.80 1.09 -4.60
C SER A 58 -16.97 0.18 -5.00
N VAL A 59 -16.78 -1.15 -4.99
CA VAL A 59 -17.83 -2.13 -5.31
C VAL A 59 -18.98 -2.05 -4.30
N LYS A 60 -18.69 -1.92 -3.00
CA LYS A 60 -19.73 -1.75 -1.97
C LYS A 60 -20.54 -0.46 -2.16
N ALA A 61 -19.88 0.64 -2.53
CA ALA A 61 -20.54 1.92 -2.78
C ALA A 61 -21.38 1.93 -4.07
N SER A 62 -21.05 1.09 -5.05
CA SER A 62 -21.73 1.02 -6.34
C SER A 62 -23.00 0.14 -6.35
N LYS A 63 -23.39 -0.46 -5.22
CA LYS A 63 -24.65 -1.21 -5.13
C LYS A 63 -25.84 -0.23 -5.27
N PRO A 64 -26.87 -0.57 -6.08
CA PRO A 64 -28.05 0.28 -6.27
C PRO A 64 -28.93 0.37 -5.02
#